data_AF-A0A317NBP3-F1
#
_entry.id   AF-A0A317NBP3-F1
#
_cell.length_a   1.000
_cell.length_b   1.000
_cell.length_c   1.000
_cell.angle_alpha   90.00
_cell.angle_beta   90.00
_cell.angle_gamma   90.00
#
_symmetry.space_group_name_H-M   'P 1'
#
loop_
_entity.id
_entity.type
_entity.pdbx_description
1 polymer ?
#
loop_
_entity_poly.entity_id
_entity_poly.type
_entity_poly.pdbx_seq_one_letter_code
_entity_poly.pdbx_strand_id
1 'polypeptide(L)'
;MSERLIRIGELATSAQVSTRTVDYYTNLGLLAPAGRSAGNYRLYDPAAVDRIALIKQLESQGISLEEIAAALSGGPGDVASSLARLDDDLKTLQATIEGAPTAMQGLLAIIAGRVHTLVAIALQIPPDIPIL
;
A
#
# COMPACT_ATOMS: atom_id res chain seq x y z
N MET A 1 17.88 -10.56 9.12
CA MET A 1 17.62 -11.13 10.46
C MET A 1 16.44 -12.07 10.28
N SER A 2 16.63 -13.38 10.34
CA SER A 2 15.53 -14.33 10.10
C SER A 2 14.64 -14.38 11.34
N GLU A 3 13.67 -13.47 11.42
CA GLU A 3 12.70 -13.51 12.51
C GLU A 3 11.77 -14.73 12.35
N ARG A 4 11.41 -15.32 13.48
CA ARG A 4 10.56 -16.50 13.54
C ARG A 4 9.18 -16.16 12.94
N LEU A 5 8.69 -16.99 12.01
CA LEU A 5 7.33 -16.84 11.49
C LEU A 5 6.29 -16.84 12.63
N ILE A 6 5.31 -15.95 12.54
CA ILE A 6 4.29 -15.73 13.56
C ILE A 6 2.92 -16.24 13.09
N ARG A 7 2.09 -16.67 14.04
CA ARG A 7 0.72 -17.13 13.73
C ARG A 7 -0.19 -15.94 13.44
N ILE A 8 -1.30 -16.20 12.76
CA ILE A 8 -2.35 -15.18 12.50
C ILE A 8 -2.78 -14.39 13.75
N GLY A 9 -2.89 -15.05 14.91
CA GLY A 9 -3.26 -14.40 16.16
C GLY A 9 -2.18 -13.42 16.64
N GLU A 10 -0.92 -13.83 16.58
CA GLU A 10 0.23 -12.99 16.94
C GLU A 10 0.37 -11.80 15.99
N LEU A 11 0.22 -12.04 14.67
CA LEU A 11 0.21 -10.97 13.67
C LEU A 11 -0.91 -9.97 13.92
N ALA A 12 -2.13 -10.45 14.19
CA ALA A 12 -3.28 -9.60 14.47
C ALA A 12 -3.06 -8.73 15.71
N THR A 13 -2.50 -9.31 16.78
CA THR A 13 -2.14 -8.56 17.99
C THR A 13 -1.07 -7.51 17.72
N SER A 14 0.03 -7.87 17.06
CA SER A 14 1.13 -6.94 16.76
C SER A 14 0.68 -5.79 15.86
N ALA A 15 -0.15 -6.07 14.86
CA ALA A 15 -0.67 -5.07 13.93
C ALA A 15 -1.92 -4.32 14.44
N GLN A 16 -2.38 -4.62 15.66
CA GLN A 16 -3.58 -4.03 16.27
C GLN A 16 -4.81 -4.11 15.35
N VAL A 17 -5.07 -5.29 14.82
CA VAL A 17 -6.25 -5.62 13.99
C VAL A 17 -6.90 -6.91 14.48
N SER A 18 -8.09 -7.19 13.97
CA SER A 18 -8.71 -8.50 14.22
C SER A 18 -8.06 -9.59 13.38
N THR A 19 -8.10 -10.84 13.85
CA THR A 19 -7.72 -12.00 13.03
C THR A 19 -8.55 -12.09 11.75
N ARG A 20 -9.82 -11.66 11.80
CA ARG A 20 -10.69 -11.54 10.63
C ARG A 20 -10.16 -10.56 9.59
N THR A 21 -9.56 -9.45 10.02
CA THR A 21 -8.91 -8.47 9.11
C THR A 21 -7.70 -9.09 8.43
N VAL A 22 -6.86 -9.81 9.18
CA VAL A 22 -5.71 -10.52 8.61
C VAL A 22 -6.16 -11.58 7.59
N ASP A 23 -7.19 -12.36 7.91
CA ASP A 23 -7.77 -13.34 6.98
C ASP A 23 -8.36 -12.65 5.74
N TYR A 24 -9.03 -11.51 5.91
CA TYR A 24 -9.61 -10.75 4.80
C TYR A 24 -8.53 -10.23 3.85
N TYR A 25 -7.48 -9.60 4.37
CA TYR A 25 -6.34 -9.14 3.56
C TYR A 25 -5.61 -10.31 2.89
N THR A 26 -5.50 -11.46 3.56
CA THR A 26 -4.92 -12.67 2.96
C THR A 26 -5.75 -13.16 1.77
N ASN A 27 -7.08 -13.16 1.89
CA ASN A 27 -7.98 -13.58 0.81
C ASN A 27 -7.96 -12.60 -0.38
N LEU A 28 -7.71 -11.32 -0.13
CA LEU A 28 -7.53 -10.30 -1.17
C LEU A 28 -6.13 -10.35 -1.83
N GLY A 29 -5.24 -11.26 -1.41
CA GLY A 29 -3.86 -11.31 -1.89
C GLY A 29 -2.97 -10.18 -1.35
N LEU A 30 -3.49 -9.36 -0.43
CA LEU A 30 -2.74 -8.28 0.22
C LEU A 30 -1.72 -8.81 1.22
N LEU A 31 -1.90 -10.02 1.75
CA LEU A 31 -0.93 -10.71 2.60
C LEU A 31 -0.71 -12.12 2.09
N ALA A 32 0.55 -12.56 2.05
CA ALA A 32 0.93 -13.92 1.69
C ALA A 32 1.40 -14.67 2.96
N PRO A 33 0.79 -15.82 3.30
CA PRO A 33 1.33 -16.68 4.34
C PRO A 33 2.66 -17.28 3.89
N ALA A 34 3.71 -17.12 4.69
CA ALA A 34 5.02 -17.71 4.45
C ALA A 34 5.03 -19.25 4.64
N GLY A 35 3.96 -19.80 5.21
CA GLY A 35 3.79 -21.24 5.32
C GLY A 35 2.68 -21.64 6.28
N ARG A 36 2.76 -22.89 6.75
CA ARG A 36 1.85 -23.46 7.74
C ARG A 36 2.63 -24.14 8.85
N SER A 37 2.12 -24.04 10.07
CA SER A 37 2.65 -24.76 11.23
C SER A 37 2.25 -26.25 11.20
N ALA A 38 2.88 -27.06 12.05
CA ALA A 38 2.50 -28.48 12.23
C ALA A 38 1.03 -28.68 12.65
N GLY A 39 0.42 -27.69 13.32
CA GLY A 39 -1.00 -27.67 13.66
C GLY A 39 -1.90 -27.09 12.56
N ASN A 40 -1.39 -26.92 11.34
CA ASN A 40 -2.09 -26.37 10.17
C ASN A 40 -2.52 -24.88 10.27
N TYR A 41 -2.01 -24.12 11.24
CA TYR A 41 -2.19 -22.66 11.29
C TYR A 41 -1.34 -21.96 10.22
N ARG A 42 -1.91 -20.92 9.57
CA ARG A 42 -1.16 -20.01 8.70
C ARG A 42 -0.08 -19.28 9.49
N LEU A 43 1.11 -19.21 8.90
CA LEU A 43 2.28 -18.52 9.42
C LEU A 43 2.62 -17.35 8.50
N TYR A 44 3.00 -16.23 9.08
CA TYR A 44 3.36 -15.00 8.39
C TYR A 44 4.75 -14.55 8.80
N ASP A 45 5.42 -13.86 7.89
CA ASP A 45 6.62 -13.12 8.23
C ASP A 45 6.25 -11.95 9.16
N PRO A 46 7.02 -11.67 10.23
CA PRO A 46 6.79 -10.51 11.09
C PRO A 46 6.71 -9.17 10.33
N ALA A 47 7.39 -9.03 9.18
CA ALA A 47 7.28 -7.86 8.30
C ALA A 47 5.86 -7.62 7.77
N ALA A 48 4.97 -8.61 7.84
CA ALA A 48 3.55 -8.42 7.53
C ALA A 48 2.86 -7.39 8.44
N VAL A 49 3.42 -7.09 9.63
CA VAL A 49 2.92 -6.02 10.51
C VAL A 49 3.03 -4.66 9.82
N ASP A 50 4.18 -4.35 9.22
CA ASP A 50 4.41 -3.09 8.51
C ASP A 50 3.52 -2.98 7.26
N ARG A 51 3.31 -4.11 6.59
CA ARG A 51 2.39 -4.18 5.44
C ARG A 51 0.95 -3.88 5.85
N ILE A 52 0.48 -4.40 6.98
CA ILE A 52 -0.85 -4.08 7.53
C ILE A 52 -0.93 -2.59 7.89
N ALA A 53 0.11 -2.02 8.49
CA ALA A 53 0.15 -0.60 8.81
C ALA A 53 0.02 0.28 7.56
N LEU A 54 0.73 -0.08 6.48
CA LEU A 54 0.63 0.61 5.19
C LEU A 54 -0.79 0.53 4.60
N ILE A 55 -1.40 -0.66 4.58
CA ILE A 55 -2.77 -0.84 4.08
C ILE A 55 -3.74 0.07 4.86
N LYS A 56 -3.66 0.10 6.20
CA LYS A 56 -4.51 0.96 7.04
C LYS A 56 -4.28 2.45 6.77
N GLN A 57 -3.04 2.86 6.52
CA GLN A 57 -2.73 4.24 6.17
C GLN A 57 -3.39 4.63 4.84
N LEU A 58 -3.35 3.75 3.83
CA LEU A 58 -3.99 3.98 2.53
C LEU A 58 -5.52 4.01 2.64
N GLU A 59 -6.12 3.10 3.42
CA GLU A 59 -7.56 3.13 3.70
C GLU A 59 -7.98 4.45 4.38
N SER A 60 -7.16 4.98 5.30
CA SER A 60 -7.44 6.27 5.97
C SER A 60 -7.41 7.47 5.02
N GLN A 61 -6.84 7.31 3.83
CA GLN A 61 -6.79 8.33 2.77
C GLN A 61 -7.93 8.18 1.76
N GLY A 62 -8.83 7.22 1.97
CA GLY A 62 -10.01 7.00 1.13
C GLY A 62 -9.76 6.05 -0.05
N ILE A 63 -8.60 5.38 -0.10
CA ILE A 63 -8.29 4.39 -1.14
C ILE A 63 -8.95 3.06 -0.75
N SER A 64 -9.69 2.46 -1.66
CA SER A 64 -10.35 1.18 -1.41
C SER A 64 -9.35 0.02 -1.36
N LEU A 65 -9.68 -1.04 -0.62
CA LEU A 65 -8.84 -2.24 -0.57
C LEU A 65 -8.66 -2.94 -1.92
N GLU A 66 -9.63 -2.80 -2.82
CA GLU A 66 -9.55 -3.33 -4.20
C GLU A 66 -8.50 -2.56 -5.01
N GLU A 67 -8.46 -1.23 -4.89
CA GLU A 67 -7.43 -0.39 -5.52
C GLU A 67 -6.05 -0.67 -4.94
N ILE A 68 -5.96 -0.84 -3.61
CA ILE A 68 -4.70 -1.23 -2.94
C ILE A 68 -4.23 -2.61 -3.42
N ALA A 69 -5.15 -3.57 -3.55
CA ALA A 69 -4.82 -4.91 -4.04
C ALA A 69 -4.36 -4.88 -5.50
N ALA A 70 -5.02 -4.10 -6.36
CA ALA A 70 -4.63 -3.91 -7.75
C ALA A 70 -3.22 -3.29 -7.84
N ALA A 71 -2.95 -2.24 -7.06
CA ALA A 71 -1.66 -1.56 -7.04
C ALA A 71 -0.52 -2.47 -6.53
N LEU A 72 -0.78 -3.32 -5.53
CA LEU A 72 0.23 -4.23 -4.95
C LEU A 72 0.39 -5.55 -5.71
N SER A 73 -0.53 -5.90 -6.61
CA SER A 73 -0.46 -7.10 -7.46
C SER A 73 0.39 -6.90 -8.72
N GLY A 74 0.74 -5.64 -9.04
CA GLY A 74 1.63 -5.31 -10.13
C GLY A 74 3.08 -5.69 -9.80
N GLY A 75 3.63 -6.67 -10.51
CA GLY A 75 5.06 -6.98 -10.44
C GLY A 75 5.94 -5.78 -10.83
N PRO A 76 7.27 -5.82 -10.69
CA PRO A 76 8.18 -4.68 -10.90
C PRO A 76 8.09 -3.97 -12.27
N GLY A 77 7.49 -4.61 -13.29
CA GLY A 77 7.17 -3.96 -14.57
C GLY A 77 5.99 -2.97 -14.51
N ASP A 78 5.16 -3.03 -13.47
CA ASP A 78 3.91 -2.28 -13.32
C ASP A 78 4.09 -0.93 -12.60
N VAL A 79 5.20 -0.79 -11.87
CA VAL A 79 5.58 0.49 -11.23
C VAL A 79 5.92 1.53 -12.29
N ALA A 80 6.59 1.14 -13.38
CA ALA A 80 6.92 2.04 -14.48
C ALA A 80 5.66 2.54 -15.22
N SER A 81 4.69 1.66 -15.48
CA SER A 81 3.39 2.04 -16.07
C SER A 81 2.56 2.89 -15.11
N SER A 82 2.59 2.59 -13.82
CA SER A 82 1.89 3.38 -12.80
C SER A 82 2.49 4.77 -12.63
N LEU A 83 3.83 4.90 -12.65
CA LEU A 83 4.53 6.18 -12.63
C LEU A 83 4.27 6.98 -13.91
N ALA A 84 4.22 6.33 -15.08
CA ALA A 84 3.88 7.00 -16.33
C ALA A 84 2.44 7.53 -16.33
N ARG A 85 1.48 6.76 -15.79
CA ARG A 85 0.09 7.21 -15.62
C ARG A 85 -0.01 8.39 -14.64
N LEU A 86 0.71 8.34 -13.53
CA LEU A 86 0.80 9.45 -12.58
C LEU A 86 1.38 10.72 -13.21
N ASP A 87 2.39 10.59 -14.07
CA ASP A 87 3.00 11.72 -14.79
C ASP A 87 2.00 12.34 -15.79
N ASP A 88 1.24 11.52 -16.51
CA ASP A 88 0.18 11.99 -17.41
C ASP A 88 -0.99 12.64 -16.65
N ASP A 89 -1.40 12.06 -15.50
CA ASP A 89 -2.43 12.65 -14.64
C ASP A 89 -1.97 13.98 -14.04
N LEU A 90 -0.71 14.09 -13.64
CA LEU A 90 -0.12 15.35 -13.15
C LEU A 90 -0.06 16.42 -14.23
N LYS A 91 0.33 16.07 -15.46
CA LYS A 91 0.30 17.01 -16.61
C LYS A 91 -1.12 17.46 -16.91
N THR A 92 -2.08 16.55 -16.86
CA THR A 92 -3.51 16.85 -17.10
C THR A 92 -4.04 17.80 -16.03
N LEU A 93 -3.70 17.57 -14.76
CA LEU A 93 -4.03 18.47 -13.66
C LEU A 93 -3.34 19.83 -13.81
N GLN A 94 -2.06 19.88 -14.18
CA GLN A 94 -1.32 21.13 -14.43
C GLN A 94 -1.95 21.96 -15.56
N ALA A 95 -2.31 21.33 -16.68
CA ALA A 95 -3.01 22.02 -17.77
C ALA A 95 -4.37 22.57 -17.32
N THR A 96 -5.07 21.84 -16.45
CA THR A 96 -6.35 22.27 -15.86
C THR A 96 -6.16 23.44 -14.89
N ILE A 97 -5.07 23.46 -14.12
CA ILE A 97 -4.67 24.55 -13.21
C ILE A 97 -4.35 25.84 -13.99
N GLU A 98 -3.61 25.71 -15.08
CA GLU A 98 -3.22 26.85 -15.93
C GLU A 98 -4.43 27.46 -16.65
N GLY A 99 -5.47 26.65 -16.94
CA GLY A 99 -6.75 27.12 -17.46
C GLY A 99 -7.76 27.63 -16.42
N ALA A 100 -7.50 27.44 -15.12
CA ALA A 100 -8.44 27.78 -14.05
C ALA A 100 -8.23 29.22 -13.51
N PRO A 101 -9.31 29.94 -13.18
CA PRO A 101 -9.22 31.26 -12.57
C PRO A 101 -8.45 31.21 -11.24
N THR A 102 -7.67 32.26 -10.95
CA THR A 102 -6.61 32.35 -9.91
C THR A 102 -7.01 31.87 -8.51
N ALA A 103 -8.31 31.91 -8.17
CA ALA A 103 -8.84 31.38 -6.92
C ALA A 103 -8.68 29.85 -6.75
N MET A 104 -8.62 29.09 -7.84
CA MET A 104 -8.51 27.62 -7.82
C MET A 104 -7.05 27.12 -7.75
N GLN A 105 -6.10 27.95 -8.18
CA GLN A 105 -4.67 27.61 -8.26
C GLN A 105 -4.06 27.30 -6.87
N GLY A 106 -4.54 28.00 -5.82
CA GLY A 106 -4.08 27.76 -4.44
C GLY A 106 -4.48 26.38 -3.90
N LEU A 107 -5.68 25.90 -4.23
CA LEU A 107 -6.15 24.57 -3.81
C LEU A 107 -5.38 23.45 -4.51
N LEU A 108 -5.11 23.64 -5.80
CA LEU A 108 -4.41 22.65 -6.61
C LEU A 108 -2.92 22.53 -6.23
N ALA A 109 -2.27 23.62 -5.82
CA ALA A 109 -0.91 23.58 -5.26
C ALA A 109 -0.84 22.78 -3.94
N ILE A 110 -1.86 22.90 -3.09
CA ILE A 110 -1.97 22.12 -1.84
C ILE A 110 -2.14 20.63 -2.15
N ILE A 111 -2.98 20.30 -3.13
CA ILE A 111 -3.22 18.90 -3.57
C ILE A 111 -1.94 18.30 -4.17
N ALA A 112 -1.26 19.03 -5.07
CA ALA A 112 -0.01 18.57 -5.68
C ALA A 112 1.10 18.32 -4.64
N GLY A 113 1.27 19.22 -3.67
CA GLY A 113 2.22 19.01 -2.56
C GLY A 113 1.87 17.79 -1.70
N ARG A 114 0.58 17.52 -1.49
CA ARG A 114 0.10 16.35 -0.77
C ARG A 114 0.42 15.06 -1.54
N VAL A 115 0.12 15.01 -2.85
CA VAL A 115 0.43 13.86 -3.72
C VAL A 115 1.92 13.57 -3.75
N HIS A 116 2.76 14.59 -3.90
CA HIS A 116 4.22 14.44 -3.88
C HIS A 116 4.72 13.81 -2.57
N THR A 117 4.15 14.23 -1.43
CA THR A 117 4.49 13.66 -0.12
C THR A 117 4.08 12.18 -0.03
N LEU A 118 2.92 11.81 -0.58
CA LEU A 118 2.45 10.42 -0.60
C LEU A 118 3.32 9.53 -1.49
N VAL A 119 3.74 10.03 -2.65
CA VAL A 119 4.67 9.32 -3.55
C VAL A 119 6.04 9.14 -2.88
N ALA A 120 6.56 10.16 -2.20
CA ALA A 120 7.83 10.05 -1.48
C ALA A 120 7.77 8.99 -0.35
N ILE A 121 6.65 8.91 0.37
CA ILE A 121 6.42 7.86 1.38
C ILE A 121 6.34 6.48 0.72
N ALA A 122 5.68 6.36 -0.44
CA ALA A 122 5.59 5.10 -1.18
C ALA A 122 6.93 4.63 -1.76
N LEU A 123 7.83 5.56 -2.11
CA LEU A 123 9.17 5.27 -2.63
C LEU A 123 10.22 5.00 -1.53
N GLN A 124 9.92 5.29 -0.27
CA GLN A 124 10.79 4.98 0.87
C GLN A 124 10.69 3.51 1.34
N ILE A 125 9.88 2.69 0.67
CA ILE A 125 9.77 1.25 0.92
C ILE A 125 11.02 0.57 0.33
N PRO A 126 11.89 -0.05 1.15
CA PRO A 126 13.05 -0.76 0.63
C PRO A 126 12.61 -1.92 -0.29
N PRO A 127 13.31 -2.15 -1.41
CA PRO A 127 12.96 -3.15 -2.43
C PRO A 127 13.10 -4.61 -1.95
N ASP A 128 13.63 -4.84 -0.75
CA ASP A 128 13.96 -6.17 -0.24
C ASP A 128 12.81 -6.84 0.54
N ILE A 129 11.57 -6.69 0.07
CA ILE A 129 10.49 -7.58 0.50
C ILE A 129 10.56 -8.81 -0.42
N PRO A 130 11.07 -9.97 0.04
CA PRO A 130 11.09 -11.16 -0.79
C PRO A 130 9.65 -11.55 -1.14
N ILE A 131 9.31 -11.43 -2.42
CA ILE A 131 8.13 -12.03 -3.01
C ILE A 131 8.44 -13.53 -3.09
N LEU A 132 7.89 -14.32 -2.17
CA LEU A 132 7.87 -15.77 -2.20
C LEU A 132 6.42 -16.27 -2.07
#